data_AF-A0A0K2JBA6-F1
#
_entry.id   AF-A0A0K2JBA6-F1
#
_cell.length_a   1.000
_cell.length_b   1.000
_cell.length_c   1.000
_cell.angle_alpha   90.00
_cell.angle_beta   90.00
_cell.angle_gamma   90.00
#
_symmetry.space_group_name_H-M   'P 1'
#
loop_
_entity.id
_entity.type
_entity.pdbx_description
1 polymer ?
#
loop_
_entity_poly.entity_id
_entity_poly.type
_entity_poly.pdbx_seq_one_letter_code
_entity_poly.pdbx_strand_id
1 'polypeptide(L)'
;MLDYRFYPKNAHYYQKIENITVNTKADNYIKLAMQAEKEGAYRIAEKSYNSAFELNSNYIGMYRKNRDNSKKNADLKDAEKNYNLGAQIINKGSNIKRKDYRQAVSYFKKAQNFVPEYKNTDELIKKYNEMGKVRYRISSNSYEFKRIVNSYMKDIGTQNFSGQPDIVIEYWENTKYNIVNSPVKIENLSKIVNTNKVNEKGETIYNTVYFTKNTVKSDEYAEIEFSIFVKGNMNKNYKDSVNYKNSVEEITYTGNVPSEYRNSRNGSIIGKQNIMEKMKEELNNKIKSKVKQIHDFSLEI
;
A
#
# COMPACT_ATOMS: atom_id res chain seq x y z
N MET A 1 14.20 49.93 12.10
CA MET A 1 14.38 49.99 10.63
C MET A 1 14.13 51.43 10.21
N LEU A 2 15.17 52.15 9.80
CA LEU A 2 15.04 53.51 9.24
C LEU A 2 14.78 53.37 7.73
N ASP A 3 13.71 53.98 7.24
CA ASP A 3 13.35 53.95 5.82
C ASP A 3 14.11 55.08 5.09
N TYR A 4 15.19 54.71 4.40
CA TYR A 4 16.20 55.62 3.83
C TYR A 4 15.74 56.37 2.57
N ARG A 5 14.46 56.29 2.21
CA ARG A 5 13.89 56.95 1.01
C ARG A 5 13.84 58.48 1.07
N PHE A 6 14.18 59.11 2.20
CA PHE A 6 14.04 60.56 2.42
C PHE A 6 15.34 61.40 2.31
N TYR A 7 16.50 60.83 1.98
CA TYR A 7 17.78 61.58 1.87
C TYR A 7 18.58 61.26 0.59
N PRO A 8 18.32 61.94 -0.55
CA PRO A 8 18.87 61.57 -1.86
C PRO A 8 20.40 61.68 -1.99
N LYS A 9 21.06 62.61 -1.29
CA LYS A 9 22.53 62.73 -1.30
C LYS A 9 23.23 61.62 -0.52
N ASN A 10 22.63 61.13 0.56
CA ASN A 10 23.22 60.08 1.40
C ASN A 10 22.85 58.67 0.90
N ALA A 11 21.71 58.51 0.23
CA ALA A 11 21.28 57.26 -0.37
C ALA A 11 22.34 56.68 -1.34
N HIS A 12 23.00 57.54 -2.13
CA HIS A 12 24.09 57.12 -3.02
C HIS A 12 25.31 56.56 -2.26
N TYR A 13 25.64 57.12 -1.09
CA TYR A 13 26.74 56.61 -0.26
C TYR A 13 26.38 55.27 0.40
N TYR A 14 25.16 55.14 0.93
CA TYR A 14 24.70 53.86 1.49
C TYR A 14 24.63 52.76 0.44
N GLN A 15 24.09 53.05 -0.74
CA GLN A 15 24.05 52.11 -1.86
C GLN A 15 25.46 51.71 -2.32
N LYS A 16 26.43 52.64 -2.29
CA LYS A 16 27.84 52.34 -2.59
C LYS A 16 28.47 51.43 -1.55
N ILE A 17 28.23 51.66 -0.26
CA ILE A 17 28.73 50.82 0.85
C ILE A 17 28.10 49.43 0.81
N GLU A 18 26.79 49.35 0.56
CA GLU A 18 26.05 48.10 0.40
C GLU A 18 26.61 47.30 -0.79
N ASN A 19 26.80 47.93 -1.95
CA ASN A 19 27.42 47.29 -3.11
C ASN A 19 28.85 46.79 -2.83
N ILE A 20 29.69 47.58 -2.13
CA ILE A 20 31.04 47.15 -1.74
C ILE A 20 30.97 45.93 -0.81
N THR A 21 30.06 45.94 0.15
CA THR A 21 29.88 44.84 1.11
C THR A 21 29.40 43.56 0.42
N VAL A 22 28.42 43.67 -0.48
CA VAL A 22 27.91 42.54 -1.28
C VAL A 22 29.00 41.98 -2.19
N ASN A 23 29.75 42.83 -2.88
CA ASN A 23 30.85 42.43 -3.76
C ASN A 23 31.96 41.71 -2.97
N THR A 24 32.31 42.23 -1.79
CA THR A 24 33.33 41.62 -0.93
C THR A 24 32.92 40.22 -0.46
N LYS A 25 31.63 40.04 -0.11
CA LYS A 25 31.08 38.72 0.22
C LYS A 25 31.13 37.77 -0.98
N ALA A 26 30.73 38.24 -2.17
CA ALA A 26 30.80 37.45 -3.40
C ALA A 26 32.25 37.04 -3.74
N ASP A 27 33.23 37.94 -3.57
CA ASP A 27 34.65 37.66 -3.80
C ASP A 27 35.19 36.59 -2.84
N ASN A 28 34.75 36.59 -1.59
CA ASN A 28 35.11 35.54 -0.63
C ASN A 28 34.56 34.17 -1.05
N TYR A 29 33.32 34.11 -1.55
CA TYR A 29 32.77 32.87 -2.11
C TYR A 29 33.53 32.40 -3.35
N ILE A 30 33.95 33.30 -4.24
CA ILE A 30 34.79 32.95 -5.39
C ILE A 30 36.13 32.37 -4.95
N LYS A 31 36.79 32.98 -3.95
CA LYS A 31 38.06 32.46 -3.41
C LYS A 31 37.90 31.06 -2.84
N LEU A 32 36.83 30.82 -2.07
CA LEU A 32 36.49 29.49 -1.55
C LEU A 32 36.26 28.49 -2.70
N ALA A 33 35.54 28.92 -3.75
CA ALA A 33 35.26 28.08 -4.89
C ALA A 33 36.53 27.65 -5.63
N MET A 34 37.41 28.60 -5.94
CA MET A 34 38.69 28.34 -6.60
C MET A 34 39.60 27.43 -5.76
N GLN A 35 39.61 27.60 -4.43
CA GLN A 35 40.35 26.71 -3.54
C GLN A 35 39.79 25.29 -3.56
N ALA A 36 38.46 25.15 -3.48
CA ALA A 36 37.79 23.86 -3.58
C ALA A 36 38.03 23.17 -4.94
N GLU A 37 38.09 23.91 -6.06
CA GLU A 37 38.46 23.34 -7.36
C GLU A 37 39.88 22.76 -7.36
N LYS A 38 40.85 23.46 -6.76
CA LYS A 38 42.24 22.99 -6.64
C LYS A 38 42.34 21.70 -5.82
N GLU A 39 41.49 21.55 -4.81
CA GLU A 39 41.40 20.37 -3.96
C GLU A 39 40.54 19.25 -4.59
N GLY A 40 39.98 19.47 -5.79
CA GLY A 40 39.08 18.53 -6.47
C GLY A 40 37.71 18.38 -5.78
N ALA A 41 37.35 19.30 -4.89
CA ALA A 41 36.08 19.37 -4.18
C ALA A 41 35.01 20.13 -5.00
N TYR A 42 34.78 19.69 -6.24
CA TYR A 42 33.95 20.40 -7.21
C TYR A 42 32.51 20.72 -6.76
N ARG A 43 31.89 19.87 -5.93
CA ARG A 43 30.54 20.16 -5.39
C ARG A 43 30.55 21.31 -4.38
N ILE A 44 31.64 21.49 -3.63
CA ILE A 44 31.84 22.64 -2.76
C ILE A 44 32.07 23.88 -3.64
N ALA A 45 32.92 23.75 -4.67
CA ALA A 45 33.18 24.83 -5.60
C ALA A 45 31.92 25.32 -6.33
N GLU A 46 31.10 24.41 -6.87
CA GLU A 46 29.82 24.74 -7.49
C GLU A 46 28.92 25.54 -6.54
N LYS A 47 28.74 25.06 -5.30
CA LYS A 47 27.92 25.75 -4.29
C LYS A 47 28.45 27.14 -3.99
N SER A 48 29.76 27.27 -3.80
CA SER A 48 30.40 28.55 -3.54
C SER A 48 30.26 29.52 -4.72
N TYR A 49 30.44 29.07 -5.96
CA TYR A 49 30.17 29.89 -7.13
C TYR A 49 28.68 30.30 -7.22
N ASN A 50 27.74 29.38 -6.99
CA ASN A 50 26.30 29.69 -6.98
C ASN A 50 25.95 30.75 -5.93
N SER A 51 26.48 30.64 -4.70
CA SER A 51 26.29 31.66 -3.67
C SER A 51 26.85 33.03 -4.06
N ALA A 52 28.00 33.07 -4.75
CA ALA A 52 28.52 34.33 -5.30
C ALA A 52 27.59 34.92 -6.38
N PHE A 53 26.99 34.06 -7.22
CA PHE A 53 26.06 34.47 -8.29
C PHE A 53 24.74 34.99 -7.76
N GLU A 54 24.20 34.37 -6.72
CA GLU A 54 22.98 34.80 -6.04
C GLU A 54 23.17 36.17 -5.37
N LEU A 55 24.37 36.44 -4.85
CA LEU A 55 24.68 37.72 -4.21
C LEU A 55 24.82 38.88 -5.21
N ASN A 56 25.55 38.69 -6.32
CA ASN A 56 25.69 39.73 -7.34
C ASN A 56 26.04 39.18 -8.74
N SER A 57 25.03 38.68 -9.44
CA SER A 57 25.16 38.03 -10.75
C SER A 57 25.74 38.90 -11.88
N ASN A 58 25.59 40.22 -11.79
CA ASN A 58 26.13 41.18 -12.74
C ASN A 58 27.62 41.43 -12.50
N TYR A 59 27.99 41.65 -11.24
CA TYR A 59 29.39 41.89 -10.85
C TYR A 59 30.28 40.68 -11.14
N ILE A 60 29.79 39.47 -10.86
CA ILE A 60 30.61 38.27 -11.00
C ILE A 60 30.42 37.53 -12.33
N GLY A 61 29.85 38.20 -13.34
CA GLY A 61 29.57 37.61 -14.66
C GLY A 61 30.79 36.95 -15.32
N MET A 62 32.01 37.43 -15.04
CA MET A 62 33.26 36.86 -15.54
C MET A 62 33.54 35.43 -15.03
N TYR A 63 32.97 35.04 -13.88
CA TYR A 63 33.15 33.70 -13.27
C TYR A 63 32.06 32.70 -13.70
N ARG A 64 31.16 33.05 -14.64
CA ARG A 64 30.09 32.16 -15.10
C ARG A 64 30.66 30.86 -15.66
N LYS A 65 31.71 30.97 -16.47
CA LYS A 65 32.39 29.82 -17.05
C LYS A 65 33.00 28.92 -15.98
N ASN A 66 33.61 29.49 -14.94
CA ASN A 66 34.16 28.73 -13.81
C ASN A 66 33.06 27.98 -13.06
N ARG A 67 31.95 28.64 -12.74
CA ARG A 67 30.78 28.00 -12.12
C ARG A 67 30.28 26.82 -12.94
N ASP A 68 30.04 27.04 -14.23
CA ASP A 68 29.47 26.03 -15.12
C ASP A 68 30.44 24.84 -15.30
N ASN A 69 31.74 25.10 -15.37
CA ASN A 69 32.77 24.07 -15.37
C ASN A 69 32.82 23.30 -14.04
N SER A 70 32.78 24.01 -12.91
CA SER A 70 32.72 23.42 -11.57
C SER A 70 31.53 22.49 -11.41
N LYS A 71 30.35 22.93 -11.85
CA LYS A 71 29.14 22.11 -11.88
C LYS A 71 29.35 20.86 -12.73
N LYS A 72 29.80 21.02 -13.97
CA LYS A 72 30.05 19.90 -14.88
C LYS A 72 31.03 18.89 -14.28
N ASN A 73 32.11 19.35 -13.65
CA ASN A 73 33.09 18.49 -13.01
C ASN A 73 32.53 17.80 -11.75
N ALA A 74 31.69 18.49 -10.98
CA ALA A 74 31.00 17.91 -9.83
C ALA A 74 30.05 16.79 -10.27
N ASP A 75 29.22 17.06 -11.28
CA ASP A 75 28.27 16.10 -11.84
C ASP A 75 29.01 14.89 -12.45
N LEU A 76 30.11 15.10 -13.18
CA LEU A 76 30.96 14.02 -13.69
C LEU A 76 31.55 13.14 -12.57
N LYS A 77 32.07 13.75 -11.51
CA LYS A 77 32.65 13.03 -10.37
C LYS A 77 31.59 12.23 -9.61
N ASP A 78 30.40 12.81 -9.42
CA ASP A 78 29.28 12.13 -8.77
C ASP A 78 28.71 10.99 -9.66
N ALA A 79 28.64 11.20 -10.97
CA ALA A 79 28.29 10.15 -11.93
C ALA A 79 29.31 9.00 -11.89
N GLU A 80 30.61 9.30 -11.91
CA GLU A 80 31.68 8.32 -11.82
C GLU A 80 31.61 7.51 -10.53
N LYS A 81 31.44 8.17 -9.38
CA LYS A 81 31.31 7.50 -8.09
C LYS A 81 30.15 6.51 -8.10
N ASN A 82 28.97 6.93 -8.56
CA ASN A 82 27.80 6.05 -8.59
C ASN A 82 27.98 4.90 -9.59
N TYR A 83 28.53 5.17 -10.77
CA TYR A 83 28.88 4.14 -11.74
C TYR A 83 29.81 3.08 -11.13
N ASN A 84 30.87 3.51 -10.44
CA ASN A 84 31.83 2.61 -9.81
C ASN A 84 31.19 1.77 -8.69
N LEU A 85 30.28 2.34 -7.89
CA LEU A 85 29.52 1.59 -6.89
C LEU A 85 28.64 0.50 -7.50
N GLY A 86 27.94 0.81 -8.60
CA GLY A 86 27.16 -0.19 -9.34
C GLY A 86 28.05 -1.29 -9.92
N ALA A 87 29.17 -0.90 -10.56
CA ALA A 87 30.16 -1.82 -11.13
C ALA A 87 30.78 -2.74 -10.07
N GLN A 88 31.10 -2.22 -8.89
CA GLN A 88 31.63 -3.04 -7.79
C GLN A 88 30.67 -4.14 -7.36
N ILE A 89 29.35 -3.86 -7.33
CA ILE A 89 28.35 -4.87 -6.95
C ILE A 89 28.29 -6.00 -7.97
N ILE A 90 28.23 -5.67 -9.26
CA ILE A 90 28.14 -6.67 -10.33
C ILE A 90 29.44 -7.46 -10.55
N ASN A 91 30.56 -6.94 -10.04
CA ASN A 91 31.87 -7.60 -10.10
C ASN A 91 32.16 -8.48 -8.87
N LYS A 92 31.20 -8.68 -7.94
CA LYS A 92 31.36 -9.56 -6.77
C LYS A 92 31.42 -11.06 -7.09
N GLY A 93 31.38 -11.45 -8.37
CA GLY A 93 31.49 -12.85 -8.81
C GLY A 93 30.22 -13.67 -8.58
N SER A 94 30.36 -14.92 -8.13
CA SER A 94 29.27 -15.91 -8.11
C SER A 94 28.21 -15.72 -7.02
N ASN A 95 28.39 -14.78 -6.09
CA ASN A 95 27.51 -14.62 -4.91
C ASN A 95 26.48 -13.46 -5.06
N ILE A 96 26.21 -13.01 -6.28
CA ILE A 96 25.31 -11.88 -6.52
C ILE A 96 23.85 -12.35 -6.44
N LYS A 97 23.09 -11.76 -5.51
CA LYS A 97 21.65 -12.00 -5.34
C LYS A 97 20.82 -11.04 -6.19
N ARG A 98 19.51 -11.24 -6.28
CA ARG A 98 18.68 -10.37 -7.13
C ARG A 98 18.61 -8.96 -6.58
N LYS A 99 18.56 -8.81 -5.26
CA LYS A 99 18.63 -7.50 -4.60
C LYS A 99 19.90 -6.73 -4.93
N ASP A 100 21.02 -7.43 -5.11
CA ASP A 100 22.28 -6.80 -5.47
C ASP A 100 22.20 -6.20 -6.89
N TYR A 101 21.59 -6.91 -7.84
CA TYR A 101 21.33 -6.35 -9.17
C TYR A 101 20.41 -5.11 -9.10
N ARG A 102 19.35 -5.15 -8.29
CA ARG A 102 18.47 -3.97 -8.10
C ARG A 102 19.23 -2.79 -7.50
N GLN A 103 20.12 -3.06 -6.54
CA GLN A 103 20.97 -2.03 -5.93
C GLN A 103 21.96 -1.45 -6.95
N ALA A 104 22.58 -2.29 -7.80
CA ALA A 104 23.47 -1.83 -8.87
C ALA A 104 22.73 -0.93 -9.87
N VAL A 105 21.52 -1.32 -10.29
CA VAL A 105 20.66 -0.49 -11.15
C VAL A 105 20.37 0.87 -10.50
N SER A 106 20.06 0.91 -9.20
CA SER A 106 19.82 2.16 -8.48
C SER A 106 21.03 3.11 -8.57
N TYR A 107 22.24 2.57 -8.43
CA TYR A 107 23.46 3.35 -8.62
C TYR A 107 23.67 3.82 -10.06
N PHE A 108 23.43 2.97 -11.07
CA PHE A 108 23.54 3.39 -12.47
C PHE A 108 22.53 4.50 -12.83
N LYS A 109 21.29 4.40 -12.35
CA LYS A 109 20.29 5.48 -12.51
C LYS A 109 20.72 6.78 -11.83
N LYS A 110 21.32 6.70 -10.63
CA LYS A 110 21.90 7.88 -9.97
C LYS A 110 23.02 8.52 -10.80
N ALA A 111 23.85 7.72 -11.46
CA ALA A 111 24.87 8.26 -12.36
C ALA A 111 24.24 9.04 -13.53
N GLN A 112 23.18 8.49 -14.14
CA GLN A 112 22.43 9.16 -15.21
C GLN A 112 21.75 10.46 -14.79
N ASN A 113 21.31 10.56 -13.52
CA ASN A 113 20.74 11.79 -12.98
C ASN A 113 21.74 12.95 -12.94
N PHE A 114 23.03 12.66 -12.79
CA PHE A 114 24.09 13.68 -12.83
C PHE A 114 24.53 13.94 -14.27
N VAL A 115 24.78 12.88 -15.04
CA VAL A 115 25.22 12.95 -16.43
C VAL A 115 24.39 11.97 -17.26
N PRO A 116 23.46 12.45 -18.11
CA PRO A 116 22.70 11.59 -19.01
C PRO A 116 23.62 10.75 -19.89
N GLU A 117 23.22 9.50 -20.16
CA GLU A 117 23.99 8.56 -21.00
C GLU A 117 25.45 8.38 -20.52
N TYR A 118 25.70 8.48 -19.21
CA TYR A 118 27.05 8.30 -18.66
C TYR A 118 27.57 6.89 -18.95
N LYS A 119 28.61 6.78 -19.79
CA LYS A 119 29.20 5.50 -20.22
C LYS A 119 28.13 4.57 -20.80
N ASN A 120 28.15 3.28 -20.46
CA ASN A 120 27.19 2.28 -20.91
C ASN A 120 26.06 2.02 -19.88
N THR A 121 25.69 3.03 -19.09
CA THR A 121 24.68 2.86 -18.01
C THR A 121 23.34 2.35 -18.53
N ASP A 122 22.88 2.74 -19.72
CA ASP A 122 21.63 2.24 -20.30
C ASP A 122 21.62 0.72 -20.50
N GLU A 123 22.71 0.18 -21.05
CA GLU A 123 22.88 -1.26 -21.27
C GLU A 123 22.92 -2.02 -19.94
N LEU A 124 23.68 -1.51 -18.96
CA LEU A 124 23.80 -2.12 -17.64
C LEU A 124 22.46 -2.09 -16.89
N ILE A 125 21.73 -0.98 -16.95
CA ILE A 125 20.40 -0.84 -16.33
C ILE A 125 19.44 -1.86 -16.95
N LYS A 126 19.38 -1.96 -18.28
CA LYS A 126 18.50 -2.91 -18.98
C LYS A 126 18.83 -4.36 -18.59
N LYS A 127 20.11 -4.73 -18.65
CA LYS A 127 20.57 -6.08 -18.31
C LYS A 127 20.27 -6.45 -16.85
N TYR A 128 20.69 -5.61 -15.91
CA TYR A 128 20.60 -5.93 -14.49
C TYR A 128 19.21 -5.69 -13.90
N ASN A 129 18.34 -4.90 -14.54
CA ASN A 129 16.91 -4.89 -14.18
C ASN A 129 16.29 -6.27 -14.37
N GLU A 130 16.51 -6.91 -15.52
CA GLU A 130 15.95 -8.25 -15.77
C GLU A 130 16.56 -9.31 -14.83
N MET A 131 17.87 -9.24 -14.57
CA MET A 131 18.50 -10.14 -13.60
C MET A 131 18.02 -9.87 -12.16
N GLY A 132 17.66 -8.63 -11.84
CA GLY A 132 17.11 -8.20 -10.56
C GLY A 132 15.65 -8.59 -10.33
N LYS A 133 14.91 -9.04 -11.34
CA LYS A 133 13.51 -9.49 -11.16
C LYS A 133 13.44 -10.86 -10.49
N VAL A 134 12.64 -10.97 -9.44
CA VAL A 134 12.30 -12.23 -8.78
C VAL A 134 11.48 -13.11 -9.73
N ARG A 135 11.97 -14.30 -10.04
CA ARG A 135 11.21 -15.32 -10.78
C ARG A 135 10.25 -15.98 -9.82
N TYR A 136 8.96 -15.75 -10.00
CA TYR A 136 7.94 -16.32 -9.14
C TYR A 136 6.92 -17.13 -9.95
N ARG A 137 6.41 -18.21 -9.34
CA ARG A 137 5.33 -19.01 -9.93
C ARG A 137 4.13 -19.02 -8.99
N ILE A 138 2.94 -18.84 -9.53
CA ILE A 138 1.70 -18.97 -8.76
C ILE A 138 1.10 -20.36 -8.97
N SER A 139 0.81 -21.06 -7.87
CA SER A 139 0.06 -22.32 -7.88
C SER A 139 -1.30 -22.11 -7.21
N SER A 140 -2.33 -21.87 -8.02
CA SER A 140 -3.70 -21.65 -7.54
C SER A 140 -4.71 -21.79 -8.67
N ASN A 141 -5.95 -22.15 -8.34
CA ASN A 141 -7.09 -22.06 -9.26
C ASN A 141 -7.85 -20.73 -9.15
N SER A 142 -7.59 -19.93 -8.11
CA SER A 142 -8.27 -18.64 -7.91
C SER A 142 -7.72 -17.57 -8.86
N TYR A 143 -8.56 -17.08 -9.77
CA TYR A 143 -8.22 -15.96 -10.65
C TYR A 143 -7.91 -14.68 -9.87
N GLU A 144 -8.72 -14.39 -8.85
CA GLU A 144 -8.56 -13.19 -8.03
C GLU A 144 -7.25 -13.23 -7.24
N PHE A 145 -6.89 -14.40 -6.69
CA PHE A 145 -5.58 -14.59 -6.05
C PHE A 145 -4.43 -14.32 -7.02
N LYS A 146 -4.48 -14.90 -8.23
CA LYS A 146 -3.47 -14.66 -9.28
C LYS A 146 -3.35 -13.17 -9.60
N ARG A 147 -4.49 -12.48 -9.76
CA ARG A 147 -4.55 -11.04 -10.03
C ARG A 147 -3.91 -10.22 -8.92
N ILE A 148 -4.22 -10.53 -7.66
CA ILE A 148 -3.64 -9.85 -6.49
C ILE A 148 -2.12 -10.03 -6.47
N VAL A 149 -1.62 -11.27 -6.56
CA VAL A 149 -0.18 -11.53 -6.54
C VAL A 149 0.54 -10.83 -7.70
N ASN A 150 -0.01 -10.92 -8.92
CA ASN A 150 0.56 -10.24 -10.08
C ASN A 150 0.63 -8.72 -9.90
N SER A 151 -0.42 -8.11 -9.34
CA SER A 151 -0.45 -6.68 -9.10
C SER A 151 0.63 -6.22 -8.13
N TYR A 152 0.93 -6.99 -7.09
CA TYR A 152 1.98 -6.67 -6.13
C TYR A 152 3.38 -6.95 -6.69
N MET A 153 3.55 -8.04 -7.44
CA MET A 153 4.86 -8.48 -7.91
C MET A 153 5.31 -7.81 -9.23
N LYS A 154 4.43 -7.05 -9.91
CA LYS A 154 4.66 -6.51 -11.26
C LYS A 154 5.99 -5.75 -11.44
N ASP A 155 6.42 -5.02 -10.43
CA ASP A 155 7.58 -4.12 -10.53
C ASP A 155 8.89 -4.82 -10.15
N ILE A 156 8.80 -5.93 -9.41
CA ILE A 156 9.96 -6.61 -8.82
C ILE A 156 10.15 -8.03 -9.31
N GLY A 157 9.21 -8.60 -10.08
CA GLY A 157 9.21 -10.00 -10.45
C GLY A 157 8.76 -10.30 -11.87
N THR A 158 8.98 -11.54 -12.29
CA THR A 158 8.54 -12.11 -13.56
C THR A 158 7.97 -13.51 -13.37
N GLN A 159 6.87 -13.80 -14.09
CA GLN A 159 6.30 -15.15 -14.19
C GLN A 159 6.74 -15.91 -15.43
N ASN A 160 7.08 -15.20 -16.50
CA ASN A 160 7.46 -15.79 -17.77
C ASN A 160 8.97 -15.96 -17.80
N PHE A 161 9.44 -17.13 -17.42
CA PHE A 161 10.86 -17.49 -17.42
C PHE A 161 11.04 -18.99 -17.66
N SER A 162 12.22 -19.37 -18.14
CA SER A 162 12.67 -20.76 -18.21
C SER A 162 13.39 -21.17 -16.92
N GLY A 163 13.24 -22.44 -16.52
CA GLY A 163 13.94 -23.03 -15.37
C GLY A 163 13.19 -22.93 -14.04
N GLN A 164 13.93 -23.00 -12.93
CA GLN A 164 13.37 -23.06 -11.58
C GLN A 164 12.98 -21.65 -11.07
N PRO A 165 11.77 -21.49 -10.48
CA PRO A 165 11.40 -20.27 -9.79
C PRO A 165 12.31 -20.02 -8.58
N ASP A 166 12.51 -18.76 -8.23
CA ASP A 166 13.11 -18.43 -6.92
C ASP A 166 12.09 -18.63 -5.80
N ILE A 167 10.80 -18.35 -6.09
CA ILE A 167 9.69 -18.61 -5.18
C ILE A 167 8.47 -19.21 -5.88
N VAL A 168 7.80 -20.14 -5.22
CA VAL A 168 6.47 -20.62 -5.59
C VAL A 168 5.48 -20.13 -4.54
N ILE A 169 4.44 -19.43 -4.97
CA ILE A 169 3.37 -18.90 -4.13
C ILE A 169 2.12 -19.74 -4.40
N GLU A 170 1.72 -20.51 -3.41
CA GLU A 170 0.65 -21.49 -3.48
C GLU A 170 -0.52 -21.05 -2.59
N TYR A 171 -1.75 -21.17 -3.11
CA TYR A 171 -2.95 -20.74 -2.39
C TYR A 171 -4.00 -21.84 -2.36
N TRP A 172 -4.51 -22.07 -1.15
CA TRP A 172 -5.59 -23.00 -0.84
C TRP A 172 -6.70 -22.27 -0.09
N GLU A 173 -7.93 -22.61 -0.42
CA GLU A 173 -9.12 -22.15 0.27
C GLU A 173 -10.05 -23.33 0.56
N ASN A 174 -10.75 -23.27 1.68
CA ASN A 174 -11.73 -24.26 2.11
C ASN A 174 -12.97 -23.53 2.61
N THR A 175 -14.11 -23.79 2.00
CA THR A 175 -15.38 -23.14 2.33
C THR A 175 -16.28 -24.08 3.11
N LYS A 176 -16.69 -23.65 4.31
CA LYS A 176 -17.68 -24.31 5.14
C LYS A 176 -18.98 -23.49 5.10
N TYR A 177 -20.11 -24.18 4.99
CA TYR A 177 -21.43 -23.56 5.00
C TYR A 177 -22.42 -24.51 5.69
N ASN A 178 -23.14 -24.01 6.69
CA ASN A 178 -24.10 -24.78 7.47
C ASN A 178 -25.33 -23.93 7.82
N ILE A 179 -26.48 -24.59 7.94
CA ILE A 179 -27.69 -24.02 8.56
C ILE A 179 -27.98 -24.85 9.81
N VAL A 180 -28.03 -24.19 10.96
CA VAL A 180 -28.27 -24.82 12.26
C VAL A 180 -29.60 -24.31 12.82
N ASN A 181 -30.53 -25.22 13.07
CA ASN A 181 -31.79 -24.90 13.72
C ASN A 181 -31.69 -25.17 15.22
N SER A 182 -32.05 -24.18 16.03
CA SER A 182 -32.22 -24.35 17.47
C SER A 182 -33.46 -25.19 17.76
N PRO A 183 -33.51 -25.90 18.89
CA PRO A 183 -34.72 -26.53 19.38
C PRO A 183 -35.87 -25.53 19.44
N VAL A 184 -37.07 -25.96 19.02
CA VAL A 184 -38.27 -25.10 19.06
C VAL A 184 -38.58 -24.75 20.51
N LYS A 185 -38.65 -23.46 20.81
CA LYS A 185 -39.13 -22.99 22.11
C LYS A 185 -40.66 -22.91 22.05
N ILE A 186 -41.33 -23.70 22.88
CA ILE A 186 -42.80 -23.75 22.95
C ILE A 186 -43.24 -23.02 24.22
N GLU A 187 -44.13 -22.05 24.08
CA GLU A 187 -44.77 -21.33 25.18
C GLU A 187 -46.28 -21.58 25.11
N ASN A 188 -46.85 -22.17 26.16
CA ASN A 188 -48.29 -22.35 26.29
C ASN A 188 -48.92 -21.03 26.74
N LEU A 189 -49.92 -20.55 25.99
CA LEU A 189 -50.60 -19.28 26.22
C LEU A 189 -52.10 -19.53 26.39
N SER A 190 -52.75 -18.61 27.09
CA SER A 190 -54.20 -18.56 27.19
C SER A 190 -54.70 -17.14 27.10
N LYS A 191 -55.93 -16.97 26.64
CA LYS A 191 -56.59 -15.66 26.63
C LYS A 191 -58.08 -15.80 26.84
N ILE A 192 -58.65 -14.86 27.59
CA ILE A 192 -60.10 -14.72 27.73
C ILE A 192 -60.61 -13.95 26.51
N VAL A 193 -61.53 -14.54 25.77
CA VAL A 193 -62.17 -13.96 24.58
C VAL A 193 -63.68 -13.85 24.79
N ASN A 194 -64.26 -12.76 24.29
CA ASN A 194 -65.71 -12.59 24.23
C ASN A 194 -66.29 -13.58 23.20
N THR A 195 -67.31 -14.36 23.59
CA THR A 195 -67.96 -15.34 22.72
C THR A 195 -69.02 -14.72 21.79
N ASN A 196 -69.25 -13.41 21.89
CA ASN A 196 -70.33 -12.64 21.26
C ASN A 196 -71.73 -13.18 21.62
N LYS A 197 -71.84 -13.92 22.72
CA LYS A 197 -73.10 -14.41 23.29
C LYS A 197 -73.36 -13.72 24.62
N VAL A 198 -74.63 -13.61 24.97
CA VAL A 198 -75.07 -13.13 26.29
C VAL A 198 -75.80 -14.24 27.03
N ASN A 199 -75.70 -14.26 28.37
CA ASN A 199 -76.44 -15.20 29.20
C ASN A 199 -77.91 -14.74 29.34
N GLU A 200 -78.72 -15.52 30.07
CA GLU A 200 -80.14 -15.23 30.33
C GLU A 200 -80.38 -13.89 31.05
N LYS A 201 -79.33 -13.28 31.62
CA LYS A 201 -79.33 -11.96 32.29
C LYS A 201 -78.80 -10.83 31.41
N GLY A 202 -78.47 -11.09 30.14
CA GLY A 202 -77.90 -10.12 29.21
C GLY A 202 -76.40 -9.85 29.37
N GLU A 203 -75.70 -10.59 30.23
CA GLU A 203 -74.27 -10.41 30.46
C GLU A 203 -73.44 -11.13 29.39
N THR A 204 -72.37 -10.49 28.93
CA THR A 204 -71.46 -11.06 27.93
C THR A 204 -70.79 -12.34 28.46
N ILE A 205 -70.85 -13.41 27.67
CA ILE A 205 -70.20 -14.69 27.97
C ILE A 205 -68.77 -14.65 27.46
N TYR A 206 -67.83 -14.96 28.36
CA TYR A 206 -66.40 -15.08 28.04
C TYR A 206 -65.99 -16.56 28.03
N ASN A 207 -64.99 -16.88 27.20
CA ASN A 207 -64.35 -18.20 27.18
C ASN A 207 -62.83 -18.06 27.24
N THR A 208 -62.16 -18.97 27.92
CA THR A 208 -60.70 -19.06 27.89
C THR A 208 -60.29 -19.96 26.73
N VAL A 209 -59.57 -19.38 25.77
CA VAL A 209 -58.93 -20.15 24.69
C VAL A 209 -57.48 -20.42 25.04
N TYR A 210 -57.01 -21.62 24.68
CA TYR A 210 -55.62 -22.07 24.86
C TYR A 210 -54.96 -22.22 23.50
N PHE A 211 -53.73 -21.76 23.39
CA PHE A 211 -52.94 -21.79 22.17
C PHE A 211 -51.45 -21.83 22.51
N THR A 212 -50.61 -22.15 21.52
CA THR A 212 -49.15 -22.24 21.68
C THR A 212 -48.45 -21.21 20.82
N LYS A 213 -47.40 -20.61 21.37
CA LYS A 213 -46.41 -19.82 20.64
C LYS A 213 -45.16 -20.67 20.46
N ASN A 214 -44.81 -20.96 19.21
CA ASN A 214 -43.60 -21.67 18.84
C ASN A 214 -42.60 -20.66 18.29
N THR A 215 -41.40 -20.63 18.88
CA THR A 215 -40.29 -19.81 18.39
C THR A 215 -39.19 -20.72 17.85
N VAL A 216 -38.85 -20.54 16.58
CA VAL A 216 -37.76 -21.24 15.90
C VAL A 216 -36.65 -20.24 15.59
N LYS A 217 -35.41 -20.59 15.95
CA LYS A 217 -34.22 -19.81 15.59
C LYS A 217 -33.35 -20.64 14.66
N SER A 218 -32.94 -20.03 13.56
CA SER A 218 -32.05 -20.65 12.58
C SER A 218 -30.84 -19.77 12.37
N ASP A 219 -29.65 -20.35 12.50
CA ASP A 219 -28.38 -19.70 12.22
C ASP A 219 -27.79 -20.27 10.94
N GLU A 220 -27.67 -19.42 9.93
CA GLU A 220 -26.95 -19.70 8.70
C GLU A 220 -25.52 -19.17 8.85
N TYR A 221 -24.54 -20.06 8.84
CA TYR A 221 -23.14 -19.76 9.08
C TYR A 221 -22.29 -20.19 7.89
N ALA A 222 -21.33 -19.36 7.52
CA ALA A 222 -20.30 -19.74 6.58
C ALA A 222 -18.92 -19.25 7.02
N GLU A 223 -17.89 -20.00 6.62
CA GLU A 223 -16.49 -19.67 6.87
C GLU A 223 -15.66 -20.04 5.65
N ILE A 224 -14.73 -19.16 5.28
CA ILE A 224 -13.69 -19.45 4.29
C ILE A 224 -12.36 -19.44 5.04
N GLU A 225 -11.80 -20.62 5.24
CA GLU A 225 -10.42 -20.78 5.70
C GLU A 225 -9.51 -20.73 4.48
N PHE A 226 -8.39 -20.03 4.57
CA PHE A 226 -7.40 -20.02 3.50
C PHE A 226 -5.98 -20.14 4.01
N SER A 227 -5.10 -20.62 3.13
CA SER A 227 -3.67 -20.73 3.37
C SER A 227 -2.86 -20.25 2.16
N ILE A 228 -1.82 -19.45 2.40
CA ILE A 228 -0.83 -19.07 1.40
C ILE A 228 0.52 -19.63 1.82
N PHE A 229 1.07 -20.51 0.98
CA PHE A 229 2.40 -21.08 1.18
C PHE A 229 3.37 -20.46 0.20
N VAL A 230 4.52 -20.03 0.68
CA VAL A 230 5.64 -19.61 -0.16
C VAL A 230 6.79 -20.57 0.05
N LYS A 231 7.33 -21.11 -1.04
CA LYS A 231 8.43 -22.10 -1.05
C LYS A 231 9.57 -21.60 -1.94
N GLY A 232 10.82 -21.96 -1.63
CA GLY A 232 12.01 -21.64 -2.42
C GLY A 232 13.03 -20.82 -1.62
N ASN A 233 13.49 -19.70 -2.17
CA ASN A 233 14.43 -18.78 -1.51
C ASN A 233 13.84 -18.13 -0.25
N MET A 234 12.54 -18.27 -0.03
CA MET A 234 11.87 -18.01 1.24
C MET A 234 10.84 -19.12 1.51
N ASN A 235 10.66 -19.43 2.79
CA ASN A 235 9.66 -20.40 3.24
C ASN A 235 8.73 -19.72 4.25
N LYS A 236 7.47 -19.50 3.86
CA LYS A 236 6.44 -18.83 4.69
C LYS A 236 5.11 -19.54 4.56
N ASN A 237 4.33 -19.51 5.63
CA ASN A 237 2.99 -20.07 5.69
C ASN A 237 2.07 -19.06 6.39
N TYR A 238 1.04 -18.63 5.68
CA TYR A 238 0.02 -17.73 6.20
C TYR A 238 -1.31 -18.46 6.23
N LYS A 239 -1.96 -18.49 7.39
CA LYS A 239 -3.31 -19.04 7.54
C LYS A 239 -4.22 -17.98 8.13
N ASP A 240 -5.46 -17.92 7.66
CA ASP A 240 -6.48 -17.00 8.16
C ASP A 240 -7.87 -17.53 7.76
N SER A 241 -8.92 -16.93 8.31
CA SER A 241 -10.29 -17.22 7.87
C SER A 241 -11.17 -15.98 7.87
N VAL A 242 -12.24 -15.99 7.07
CA VAL A 242 -13.34 -15.03 7.16
C VAL A 242 -14.63 -15.79 7.42
N ASN A 243 -15.52 -15.20 8.21
CA ASN A 243 -16.79 -15.85 8.55
C ASN A 243 -17.94 -14.85 8.51
N TYR A 244 -19.14 -15.40 8.35
CA TYR A 244 -20.37 -14.62 8.36
C TYR A 244 -21.50 -15.45 8.96
N LYS A 245 -22.33 -14.80 9.76
CA LYS A 245 -23.49 -15.40 10.42
C LYS A 245 -24.74 -14.59 10.11
N ASN A 246 -25.78 -15.27 9.65
CA ASN A 246 -27.12 -14.74 9.46
C ASN A 246 -28.08 -15.47 10.40
N SER A 247 -28.79 -14.74 11.25
CA SER A 247 -29.73 -15.32 12.20
C SER A 247 -31.16 -14.98 11.79
N VAL A 248 -32.02 -15.99 11.77
CA VAL A 248 -33.44 -15.90 11.44
C VAL A 248 -34.24 -16.34 12.67
N GLU A 249 -35.31 -15.60 12.96
CA GLU A 249 -36.28 -15.99 14.00
C GLU A 249 -37.68 -16.06 13.39
N GLU A 250 -38.38 -17.15 13.66
CA GLU A 250 -39.75 -17.37 13.21
C GLU A 250 -40.65 -17.68 14.41
N ILE A 251 -41.74 -16.92 14.51
CA ILE A 251 -42.76 -17.09 15.54
C ILE A 251 -44.03 -17.55 14.85
N THR A 252 -44.52 -18.72 15.27
CA THR A 252 -45.80 -19.26 14.82
C THR A 252 -46.72 -19.51 15.99
N TYR A 253 -48.00 -19.20 15.81
CA TYR A 253 -49.05 -19.47 16.79
C TYR A 253 -49.94 -20.61 16.29
N THR A 254 -50.23 -21.59 17.14
CA THR A 254 -51.03 -22.76 16.80
C THR A 254 -52.13 -23.02 17.83
N GLY A 255 -53.27 -23.58 17.41
CA GLY A 255 -54.45 -23.83 18.26
C GLY A 255 -55.55 -22.77 18.11
N ASN A 256 -56.30 -22.51 19.18
CA ASN A 256 -57.36 -21.49 19.20
C ASN A 256 -56.77 -20.08 19.36
N VAL A 257 -56.06 -19.62 18.33
CA VAL A 257 -55.27 -18.38 18.35
C VAL A 257 -56.17 -17.13 18.22
N PRO A 258 -56.16 -16.20 19.18
CA PRO A 258 -56.85 -14.92 19.05
C PRO A 258 -56.29 -14.04 17.92
N SER A 259 -57.14 -13.19 17.33
CA SER A 259 -56.84 -12.44 16.08
C SER A 259 -55.67 -11.45 16.14
N GLU A 260 -55.30 -11.02 17.33
CA GLU A 260 -54.21 -10.09 17.60
C GLU A 260 -52.82 -10.76 17.61
N TYR A 261 -52.77 -12.10 17.68
CA TYR A 261 -51.52 -12.86 17.55
C TYR A 261 -51.31 -13.23 16.09
N ARG A 262 -50.21 -12.76 15.51
CA ARG A 262 -49.85 -12.99 14.11
C ARG A 262 -48.51 -13.69 14.02
N ASN A 263 -48.43 -14.66 13.13
CA ASN A 263 -47.15 -15.27 12.77
C ASN A 263 -46.22 -14.19 12.23
N SER A 264 -44.95 -14.28 12.58
CA SER A 264 -43.95 -13.33 12.14
C SER A 264 -42.63 -14.05 11.86
N ARG A 265 -41.86 -13.49 10.93
CA ARG A 265 -40.52 -13.95 10.61
C ARG A 265 -39.60 -12.74 10.53
N ASN A 266 -38.54 -12.75 11.31
CA ASN A 266 -37.47 -11.77 11.25
C ASN A 266 -36.30 -12.36 10.46
N GLY A 267 -36.03 -11.76 9.30
CA GLY A 267 -34.99 -12.21 8.37
C GLY A 267 -35.42 -13.38 7.48
N SER A 268 -34.47 -13.85 6.68
CA SER A 268 -34.63 -15.04 5.83
C SER A 268 -33.27 -15.69 5.64
N ILE A 269 -33.26 -16.99 5.32
CA ILE A 269 -32.07 -17.68 4.85
C ILE A 269 -31.68 -17.03 3.53
N ILE A 270 -30.46 -16.51 3.45
CA ILE A 270 -29.99 -15.77 2.27
C ILE A 270 -29.20 -16.68 1.32
N GLY A 271 -28.78 -17.86 1.77
CA GLY A 271 -28.13 -18.87 0.95
C GLY A 271 -26.61 -18.69 0.85
N LYS A 272 -25.94 -19.81 0.54
CA LYS A 272 -24.47 -19.89 0.40
C LYS A 272 -23.91 -18.80 -0.50
N GLN A 273 -24.46 -18.60 -1.70
CA GLN A 273 -23.93 -17.64 -2.67
C GLN A 273 -23.92 -16.20 -2.13
N ASN A 274 -25.04 -15.73 -1.59
CA ASN A 274 -25.14 -14.36 -1.04
C ASN A 274 -24.20 -14.16 0.15
N ILE A 275 -24.00 -15.18 0.98
CA ILE A 275 -23.02 -15.11 2.08
C ILE A 275 -21.58 -15.05 1.54
N MET A 276 -21.24 -15.86 0.53
CA MET A 276 -19.92 -15.81 -0.10
C MET A 276 -19.64 -14.42 -0.70
N GLU A 277 -20.63 -13.80 -1.35
CA GLU A 277 -20.49 -12.46 -1.91
C GLU A 277 -20.23 -11.41 -0.81
N LYS A 278 -20.93 -11.51 0.32
CA LYS A 278 -20.70 -10.63 1.49
C LYS A 278 -19.31 -10.77 2.10
N MET A 279 -18.72 -11.97 2.09
CA MET A 279 -17.38 -12.22 2.64
C MET A 279 -16.24 -11.91 1.66
N LYS A 280 -16.54 -11.72 0.36
CA LYS A 280 -15.53 -11.60 -0.71
C LYS A 280 -14.58 -10.43 -0.50
N GLU A 281 -15.09 -9.28 -0.08
CA GLU A 281 -14.27 -8.10 0.14
C GLU A 281 -13.28 -8.30 1.29
N GLU A 282 -13.76 -8.81 2.43
CA GLU A 282 -12.92 -9.10 3.58
C GLU A 282 -11.85 -10.15 3.25
N LEU A 283 -12.24 -11.24 2.57
CA LEU A 283 -11.32 -12.28 2.10
C LEU A 283 -10.19 -11.67 1.27
N ASN A 284 -10.55 -10.86 0.27
CA ASN A 284 -9.58 -10.20 -0.61
C ASN A 284 -8.66 -9.24 0.16
N ASN A 285 -9.17 -8.51 1.14
CA ASN A 285 -8.37 -7.61 1.97
C ASN A 285 -7.36 -8.39 2.83
N LYS A 286 -7.79 -9.52 3.42
CA LYS A 286 -6.88 -10.40 4.16
C LYS A 286 -5.80 -11.00 3.24
N ILE A 287 -6.17 -11.48 2.06
CA ILE A 287 -5.22 -12.00 1.05
C ILE A 287 -4.22 -10.92 0.65
N LYS A 288 -4.68 -9.71 0.27
CA LYS A 288 -3.81 -8.58 -0.09
C LYS A 288 -2.80 -8.27 1.00
N SER A 289 -3.22 -8.27 2.26
CA SER A 289 -2.33 -8.05 3.40
C SER A 289 -1.21 -9.09 3.49
N LYS A 290 -1.51 -10.38 3.31
CA LYS A 290 -0.47 -11.43 3.31
C LYS A 290 0.41 -11.36 2.07
N VAL A 291 -0.16 -11.10 0.89
CA VAL A 291 0.60 -10.94 -0.37
C VAL A 291 1.55 -9.75 -0.30
N LYS A 292 1.15 -8.64 0.32
CA LYS A 292 2.05 -7.51 0.58
C LYS A 292 3.28 -7.94 1.38
N GLN A 293 3.10 -8.74 2.43
CA GLN A 293 4.24 -9.26 3.20
C GLN A 293 5.17 -10.12 2.33
N ILE A 294 4.61 -10.95 1.44
CA ILE A 294 5.39 -11.76 0.50
C ILE A 294 6.20 -10.88 -0.45
N HIS A 295 5.59 -9.81 -0.97
CA HIS A 295 6.27 -8.81 -1.79
C HIS A 295 7.45 -8.19 -1.03
N ASP A 296 7.22 -7.72 0.20
CA ASP A 296 8.23 -7.04 1.00
C ASP A 296 9.42 -7.97 1.32
N PHE A 297 9.15 -9.25 1.62
CA PHE A 297 10.22 -10.26 1.75
C PHE A 297 10.93 -10.56 0.44
N SER A 298 10.24 -10.48 -0.70
CA SER A 298 10.82 -10.73 -2.02
C SER A 298 11.86 -9.66 -2.42
N LEU A 299 11.80 -8.47 -1.82
CA LEU A 299 12.82 -7.43 -1.98
C LEU A 299 14.18 -7.83 -1.39
N GLU A 300 14.23 -8.85 -0.54
CA GLU A 300 15.47 -9.35 0.07
C GLU A 300 16.09 -10.57 -0.65
N ILE A 301 15.39 -11.12 -1.65
CA ILE A 301 15.89 -12.14 -2.59
C ILE A 301 16.84 -11.48 -3.59
#